data_AF-A0A7T8QTP0-F1
#
_entry.id   AF-A0A7T8QTP0-F1
#
_cell.length_a   1.000
_cell.length_b   1.000
_cell.length_c   1.000
_cell.angle_alpha   90.00
_cell.angle_beta   90.00
_cell.angle_gamma   90.00
#
_symmetry.space_group_name_H-M   'P 1'
#
loop_
_entity.id
_entity.type
_entity.pdbx_description
1 polymer ?
#
loop_
_entity_poly.entity_id
_entity_poly.type
_entity_poly.pdbx_seq_one_letter_code
_entity_poly.pdbx_strand_id
1 'polypeptide(L)' 'TYYALNGMQKDAQQRLIEDHFLFKEGDRFLQSANASNHWPTGRGIFHNEKKTFLVW' A
#
# COMPACT_ATOMS: atom_id res chain seq x y z
N THR A 1 12.94 -2.69 -3.95
CA THR A 1 13.12 -2.16 -2.58
C THR A 1 11.82 -2.30 -1.81
N TYR A 2 11.88 -2.55 -0.50
CA TYR A 2 10.68 -2.60 0.33
C TYR A 2 10.36 -1.20 0.87
N TYR A 3 9.08 -0.82 0.79
CA TYR A 3 8.57 0.46 1.25
C TYR A 3 7.47 0.20 2.28
N ALA A 4 7.77 0.44 3.56
CA ALA A 4 6.75 0.41 4.60
C ALA A 4 5.76 1.56 4.39
N LEU A 5 4.46 1.30 4.58
CA LEU A 5 3.45 2.36 4.53
C LEU A 5 3.51 3.28 5.74
N ASN A 6 4.01 2.76 6.87
CA ASN A 6 4.28 3.58 8.05
C ASN A 6 5.40 4.59 7.75
N GLY A 7 5.10 5.89 7.86
CA GLY A 7 6.04 6.97 7.56
C GLY A 7 6.21 7.29 6.06
N MET A 8 5.47 6.62 5.17
CA MET A 8 5.47 6.97 3.75
C MET A 8 4.85 8.35 3.53
N GLN A 9 5.49 9.17 2.69
CA GLN A 9 4.95 10.47 2.32
C GLN A 9 3.67 10.30 1.49
N LYS A 10 2.68 11.17 1.73
CA LYS A 10 1.35 11.05 1.10
C LYS A 10 1.41 11.19 -0.42
N ASP A 11 2.31 12.01 -0.95
CA ASP A 11 2.51 12.19 -2.39
C ASP A 11 3.10 10.93 -3.04
N ALA A 12 4.08 10.29 -2.40
CA ALA A 12 4.64 9.02 -2.85
C ALA A 12 3.58 7.91 -2.81
N GLN A 13 2.79 7.84 -1.73
CA GLN A 13 1.68 6.89 -1.62
C GLN A 13 0.64 7.10 -2.72
N GLN A 14 0.25 8.35 -2.98
CA GLN A 14 -0.71 8.71 -4.01
C GLN A 14 -0.23 8.32 -5.41
N ARG A 15 1.04 8.59 -5.72
CA ARG A 15 1.66 8.17 -7.00
C ARG A 15 1.63 6.65 -7.18
N LEU A 16 1.90 5.87 -6.12
CA LEU A 16 1.82 4.42 -6.19
C LEU A 16 0.40 3.90 -6.45
N ILE A 17 -0.62 4.60 -5.94
CA ILE A 17 -2.02 4.28 -6.22
C ILE A 17 -2.38 4.63 -7.67
N GLU A 18 -1.95 5.80 -8.14
CA GLU A 18 -2.17 6.27 -9.53
C GLU A 18 -1.47 5.39 -10.57
N ASP A 19 -0.26 4.92 -10.26
CA ASP A 19 0.50 3.96 -11.06
C ASP A 19 -0.09 2.53 -11.01
N HIS A 20 -1.22 2.32 -10.31
CA HIS A 20 -1.87 1.02 -10.08
C HIS A 20 -1.00 -0.02 -9.34
N PHE A 21 -0.02 0.43 -8.56
CA PHE A 21 0.85 -0.46 -7.77
C PHE A 21 0.39 -0.65 -6.33
N LEU A 22 -0.26 0.31 -5.70
CA LEU A 22 -0.70 0.20 -4.31
C LEU A 22 -2.23 0.30 -4.22
N PHE A 23 -2.84 -0.55 -3.40
CA PHE A 23 -4.27 -0.47 -3.12
C PHE A 23 -4.57 0.66 -2.12
N LYS A 24 -5.78 1.21 -2.21
CA LYS A 24 -6.24 2.23 -1.26
C LYS A 24 -6.77 1.60 0.03
N GLU A 25 -6.56 2.30 1.14
CA GLU A 25 -7.30 2.02 2.37
C GLU A 25 -8.80 2.33 2.18
N GLY A 26 -9.66 1.67 2.94
CA GLY A 26 -11.06 2.08 3.06
C GLY A 26 -12.04 1.31 2.18
N ASP A 27 -11.68 0.12 1.69
CA ASP A 27 -12.69 -0.79 1.17
C ASP A 27 -13.61 -1.24 2.31
N ARG A 28 -14.92 -1.00 2.14
CA ARG A 28 -15.93 -1.27 3.17
C ARG A 28 -16.03 -2.75 3.55
N PHE A 29 -15.73 -3.65 2.62
CA PHE A 29 -15.78 -5.09 2.87
C PHE A 29 -14.54 -5.53 3.66
N LEU A 30 -13.36 -5.01 3.31
CA LEU A 30 -12.13 -5.25 4.08
C LEU A 30 -12.24 -4.69 5.51
N GLN A 31 -12.86 -3.51 5.67
CA GLN A 31 -13.15 -2.96 6.99
C GLN A 31 -14.13 -3.85 7.78
N SER A 32 -15.22 -4.31 7.16
CA SER A 32 -16.17 -5.21 7.81
C SER A 32 -15.56 -6.56 8.22
N ALA A 33 -14.52 -7.00 7.51
CA ALA A 33 -13.75 -8.21 7.81
C ALA A 33 -12.59 -7.97 8.79
N ASN A 34 -12.47 -6.78 9.39
CA ASN A 34 -11.38 -6.36 10.27
C ASN A 34 -9.97 -6.34 9.62
N ALA A 35 -9.89 -6.50 8.29
CA ALA A 35 -8.63 -6.57 7.57
C ALA A 35 -7.90 -5.21 7.48
N SER A 36 -8.60 -4.11 7.79
CA SER A 36 -8.04 -2.74 7.80
C SER A 36 -7.58 -2.27 9.18
N ASN A 37 -7.80 -3.06 10.25
CA ASN A 37 -7.44 -2.65 11.61
C ASN A 37 -5.94 -2.30 11.71
N HIS A 38 -5.62 -1.27 12.50
CA HIS A 38 -4.25 -0.76 12.72
C HIS A 38 -3.52 -0.21 11.48
N TRP A 39 -4.25 0.19 10.43
CA TRP A 39 -3.63 0.83 9.25
C TRP A 39 -2.90 2.11 9.63
N PRO A 40 -1.69 2.36 9.08
CA PRO A 40 -0.91 1.59 8.08
C PRO A 40 0.13 0.62 8.67
N THR A 41 0.11 0.36 9.98
CA THR A 41 1.16 -0.41 10.67
C THR A 41 1.23 -1.85 10.15
N GLY A 42 2.45 -2.35 9.92
CA GLY A 42 2.69 -3.72 9.44
C GLY A 42 2.38 -3.95 7.96
N ARG A 43 2.10 -2.89 7.20
CA ARG A 43 1.84 -2.95 5.76
C ARG A 43 2.92 -2.25 4.96
N GLY A 44 3.15 -2.73 3.75
CA GLY A 44 4.16 -2.20 2.85
C GLY A 44 3.87 -2.58 1.41
N ILE A 45 4.79 -2.20 0.55
CA ILE A 45 4.85 -2.68 -0.82
C ILE A 45 6.31 -2.90 -1.18
N PHE A 46 6.58 -3.97 -1.90
CA PHE A 46 7.83 -4.17 -2.60
C PHE A 46 7.56 -4.09 -4.10
N HIS A 47 8.49 -3.47 -4.83
CA HIS A 47 8.59 -3.69 -6.26
C HIS A 47 10.06 -3.72 -6.70
N ASN A 48 10.32 -4.40 -7.83
CA ASN A 48 11.62 -4.32 -8.49
C ASN A 48 11.82 -2.94 -9.15
N GLU A 49 13.05 -2.60 -9.51
CA GLU A 49 13.37 -1.28 -10.12
C GLU A 49 12.60 -1.03 -11.41
N LYS A 50 12.36 -2.10 -12.20
CA LYS A 50 11.62 -2.04 -13.46
C LYS A 50 10.10 -1.98 -13.28
N LYS A 51 9.58 -2.04 -12.05
CA LYS A 51 8.14 -2.05 -11.74
C LYS A 51 7.34 -3.11 -12.51
N THR A 52 7.96 -4.25 -12.82
CA THR A 52 7.32 -5.40 -13.48
C THR A 52 7.01 -6.54 -12.53
N PHE A 53 7.46 -6.45 -11.28
CA PHE A 53 7.18 -7.40 -10.22
C PHE A 53 6.89 -6.63 -8.93
N LEU A 54 5.78 -6.96 -8.28
CA LEU A 54 5.32 -6.32 -7.05
C LEU A 54 4.79 -7.34 -6.03
N VAL A 55 4.90 -6.99 -4.75
CA VAL A 55 4.34 -7.72 -3.61
C VAL A 55 3.75 -6.71 -2.63
N TRP A 56 2.57 -7.00 -2.09
CA TRP A 56 1.93 -6.25 -1.02
C TRP A 56 2.16 -6.95 0.32
#